data_AF-A0A699SNQ8-F1
#
_entry.id   AF-A0A699SNQ8-F1
#
_cell.length_a   1.000
_cell.length_b   1.000
_cell.length_c   1.000
_cell.angle_alpha   90.00
_cell.angle_beta   90.00
_cell.angle_gamma   90.00
#
_symmetry.space_group_name_H-M   'P 1'
#
loop_
_entity.id
_entity.type
_entity.pdbx_description
1 polymer ?
#
loop_
_entity_poly.entity_id
_entity_poly.type
_entity_poly.pdbx_seq_one_letter_code
_entity_poly.pdbx_strand_id
1 'polypeptide(L)' 'EQGPLIWPSVEVEGVTRLKKYSELCAAEAIQADCDVKATNIILQGLPPEVYALVSTHKVAK' A
#
# COMPACT_ATOMS: atom_id res chain seq x y z
N GLU A 1 -13.33 -10.27 -0.60
CA GLU A 1 -12.50 -9.47 -1.51
C GLU A 1 -11.44 -8.78 -0.68
N GLN A 2 -10.16 -9.04 -0.93
CA GLN A 2 -9.07 -8.31 -0.28
C GLN A 2 -9.08 -6.92 -0.92
N GLY A 3 -9.73 -5.98 -0.24
CA GLY A 3 -9.89 -4.62 -0.73
C GLY A 3 -8.55 -4.00 -1.10
N PRO A 4 -8.52 -3.01 -2.00
CA PRO A 4 -7.29 -2.29 -2.32
C PRO A 4 -6.65 -1.78 -1.02
N LEU A 5 -5.33 -1.63 -1.03
CA LEU A 5 -4.60 -0.84 -0.03
C LEU A 5 -5.17 0.60 -0.04
N ILE A 6 -6.29 0.82 0.66
CA ILE A 6 -6.91 2.13 0.78
C ILE A 6 -6.05 2.90 1.77
N TRP A 7 -5.09 3.63 1.21
CA TRP A 7 -4.28 4.52 2.01
C TRP A 7 -5.15 5.66 2.55
N PRO A 8 -5.10 5.97 3.85
CA PRO A 8 -5.96 6.99 4.45
C PRO A 8 -5.77 8.36 3.80
N SER A 9 -6.87 9.09 3.59
CA SER A 9 -6.88 10.46 3.09
C SER A 9 -7.44 11.43 4.12
N VAL A 10 -7.15 12.70 3.93
CA VAL A 10 -7.64 13.82 4.73
C VAL A 10 -8.01 14.96 3.80
N GLU A 11 -9.09 15.66 4.11
CA GLU A 11 -9.47 16.87 3.39
C GLU A 11 -8.78 18.08 4.03
N VAL A 12 -7.96 18.75 3.24
CA VAL A 12 -7.30 20.00 3.62
C VAL A 12 -7.76 21.06 2.64
N GLU A 13 -8.47 22.08 3.15
CA GLU A 13 -8.96 23.22 2.35
C GLU A 13 -9.84 22.80 1.15
N GLY A 14 -10.64 21.74 1.32
CA GLY A 14 -11.50 21.20 0.26
C GLY A 14 -10.78 20.32 -0.77
N VAL A 15 -9.49 20.04 -0.56
CA VAL A 15 -8.71 19.10 -1.37
C VAL A 15 -8.45 17.84 -0.56
N THR A 16 -8.88 16.69 -1.09
CA THR A 16 -8.55 15.38 -0.50
C THR A 16 -7.10 15.03 -0.83
N ARG A 17 -6.24 14.95 0.19
CA ARG A 17 -4.85 14.48 0.07
C ARG A 17 -4.67 13.18 0.85
N LEU A 18 -3.82 12.29 0.36
CA LEU A 18 -3.34 11.16 1.15
C LEU A 18 -2.58 11.65 2.39
N LYS A 19 -2.84 11.03 3.54
CA LYS A 19 -2.11 11.30 4.79
C LYS A 19 -0.67 10.83 4.67
N LYS A 20 0.27 11.48 5.32
CA LYS A 20 1.60 10.89 5.56
C LYS A 20 1.49 9.87 6.69
N TYR A 21 2.45 8.94 6.77
CA TYR A 21 2.49 7.95 7.86
C TYR A 21 2.50 8.61 9.26
N SER A 22 3.19 9.75 9.39
CA SER A 22 3.22 10.55 10.62
C SER A 22 1.89 11.22 10.99
N GLU A 23 0.96 11.31 10.04
CA GLU A 23 -0.38 11.90 10.21
C GLU A 23 -1.44 10.82 10.48
N LEU A 24 -1.04 9.53 10.53
CA LEU A 24 -1.94 8.42 10.82
C LEU A 24 -2.25 8.35 12.32
N CYS A 25 -3.50 8.00 12.64
CA CYS A 25 -3.83 7.59 13.98
C CYS A 25 -3.22 6.23 14.31
N ALA A 26 -3.20 5.85 15.59
CA ALA A 26 -2.64 4.56 16.01
C ALA A 26 -3.32 3.37 15.29
N ALA A 27 -4.63 3.39 15.12
CA ALA A 27 -5.36 2.32 14.43
C ALA A 27 -5.03 2.25 12.92
N GLU A 28 -4.94 3.40 12.25
CA GLU A 28 -4.54 3.49 10.84
C GLU A 28 -3.09 3.02 10.63
N ALA A 29 -2.19 3.37 11.53
CA ALA A 29 -0.79 2.93 11.47
C ALA A 29 -0.65 1.42 11.70
N ILE A 30 -1.42 0.85 12.63
CA ILE A 30 -1.46 -0.60 12.87
C ILE A 30 -1.96 -1.34 11.62
N GLN A 31 -3.01 -0.83 10.97
CA GLN A 31 -3.52 -1.43 9.73
C GLN A 31 -2.49 -1.33 8.60
N ALA A 32 -1.88 -0.16 8.41
CA ALA A 32 -0.86 0.04 7.38
C ALA A 32 0.36 -0.88 7.58
N ASP A 33 0.79 -1.10 8.83
CA ASP A 33 1.87 -2.04 9.15
C ASP A 33 1.47 -3.49 8.82
N CYS A 34 0.26 -3.90 9.21
CA CYS A 34 -0.28 -5.22 8.88
C CYS A 34 -0.34 -5.45 7.36
N ASP A 35 -0.77 -4.45 6.61
CA ASP A 35 -0.90 -4.48 5.16
C ASP A 35 0.46 -4.58 4.46
N VAL A 36 1.45 -3.81 4.92
CA VAL A 36 2.84 -3.92 4.45
C VAL A 36 3.40 -5.31 4.72
N LYS A 37 3.15 -5.85 5.92
CA LYS A 37 3.60 -7.18 6.31
C LYS A 37 2.93 -8.26 5.45
N ALA A 38 1.62 -8.16 5.20
CA ALA A 38 0.89 -9.08 4.33
C ALA A 38 1.44 -9.04 2.90
N THR A 39 1.67 -7.84 2.36
CA THR A 39 2.27 -7.64 1.03
C THR A 39 3.67 -8.27 0.97
N ASN A 40 4.52 -8.03 1.96
CA ASN A 40 5.86 -8.60 2.02
C ASN A 40 5.84 -10.13 2.12
N ILE A 41 4.89 -10.73 2.84
CA ILE A 41 4.73 -12.19 2.90
C ILE A 41 4.31 -12.74 1.53
N ILE A 42 3.33 -12.10 0.88
CA ILE A 42 2.89 -12.49 -0.46
C ILE A 42 4.05 -12.40 -1.44
N LEU A 43 4.77 -11.28 -1.47
CA LEU A 43 5.91 -11.06 -2.36
C LEU A 43 7.04 -12.05 -2.14
N GLN A 44 7.35 -12.41 -0.89
CA GLN A 44 8.37 -13.42 -0.57
C GLN A 44 7.96 -14.84 -1.00
N GLY A 45 6.65 -15.12 -1.06
CA GLY A 45 6.13 -16.40 -1.55
C GLY A 45 6.01 -16.48 -3.07
N LEU A 46 6.21 -15.38 -3.80
CA LEU A 46 6.10 -15.36 -5.25
C LEU A 46 7.38 -15.89 -5.91
N PRO A 47 7.24 -16.70 -6.99
CA PRO A 47 8.36 -17.00 -7.86
C PRO A 47 8.97 -15.71 -8.44
N PRO A 48 10.31 -15.62 -8.55
CA PRO A 48 11.00 -14.43 -9.08
C PRO A 48 10.51 -13.99 -10.46
N GLU A 49 10.05 -14.91 -11.30
CA GLU A 49 9.52 -14.66 -12.64
C GLU A 49 8.20 -13.87 -12.59
N VAL A 50 7.34 -14.18 -11.62
CA VAL A 50 6.06 -13.49 -11.41
C VAL A 50 6.31 -12.10 -10.83
N TYR A 51 7.27 -11.97 -9.91
CA TYR A 51 7.70 -10.68 -9.38
C TYR A 51 8.26 -9.77 -10.48
N ALA A 52 9.14 -10.30 -11.34
CA ALA A 52 9.72 -9.57 -12.46
C ALA A 52 8.64 -9.08 -13.45
N LEU A 53 7.64 -9.91 -13.77
CA LEU A 53 6.53 -9.54 -14.64
C LEU A 53 5.67 -8.39 -14.05
N VAL A 54 5.36 -8.45 -12.75
CA VAL A 54 4.64 -7.38 -12.05
C VAL A 54 5.47 -6.08 -11.98
N SER A 55 6.78 -6.19 -11.81
CA SER A 55 7.68 -5.04 -11.70
C SER A 55 7.91 -4.31 -13.03
N THR A 56 7.93 -5.04 -14.15
CA THR A 56 8.13 -4.46 -15.50
C THR A 56 6.91 -3.69 -16.01
N HIS A 57 5.69 -4.11 -15.64
CA HIS A 57 4.47 -3.36 -15.92
C HIS A 57 4.43 -1.98 -15.24
N LYS A 58 5.16 -1.78 -14.13
CA LYS A 58 5.29 -0.46 -13.49
C LYS A 58 6.25 0.48 -14.23
N VAL A 59 7.13 -0.04 -15.09
CA VAL A 59 8.16 0.73 -15.81
C VAL A 59 7.72 1.11 -17.23
N ALA A 60 6.76 0.39 -17.82
CA ALA A 60 6.17 0.75 -19.10
C ALA A 60 4.92 1.63 -18.90
N LYS A 61 5.12 2.90 -18.54
CA LYS A 61 4.13 3.97 -18.74
C LYS A 61 4.83 5.21 -19.29
#